data_AF-A0A6N7IKE6-F1
#
_entry.id   AF-A0A6N7IKE6-F1
#
_cell.length_a   1.000
_cell.length_b   1.000
_cell.length_c   1.000
_cell.angle_alpha   90.00
_cell.angle_beta   90.00
_cell.angle_gamma   90.00
#
_symmetry.space_group_name_H-M   'P 1'
#
loop_
_entity.id
_entity.type
_entity.pdbx_description
1 polymer ?
#
loop_
_entity_poly.entity_id
_entity_poly.type
_entity_poly.pdbx_seq_one_letter_code
_entity_poly.pdbx_strand_id
1 'polypeptide(L)'
;MAEVAAGLDSGIEPDREALRTAVRALLDRLAEVAPGRSVEVRVPPYAAVQCVEGPRHTRGTPSSVVETDPLTWVALATGRLGWRDAVEAGRVQASGLRSDLSGYLPLR
;
A
#
# COMPACT_ATOMS: atom_id res chain seq x y z
N MET A 1 15.49 -2.08 -1.62
CA MET A 1 14.30 -2.73 -2.22
C MET A 1 14.54 -4.17 -2.62
N ALA A 2 15.52 -4.45 -3.49
CA ALA A 2 15.77 -5.82 -3.98
C ALA A 2 16.01 -6.85 -2.86
N GLU A 3 16.70 -6.47 -1.78
CA GLU A 3 16.98 -7.36 -0.65
C GLU A 3 15.74 -7.74 0.17
N VAL A 4 14.84 -6.79 0.47
CA VAL A 4 13.56 -7.06 1.16
C VAL A 4 12.66 -7.94 0.30
N ALA A 5 12.65 -7.67 -1.00
CA ALA A 5 11.90 -8.44 -1.99
C ALA A 5 12.43 -9.90 -2.11
N ALA A 6 13.75 -10.10 -2.11
CA ALA A 6 14.38 -11.42 -2.12
C ALA A 6 14.23 -12.17 -0.78
N GLY A 7 14.20 -11.45 0.35
CA GLY A 7 13.89 -12.00 1.66
C GLY A 7 12.49 -12.62 1.69
N LEU A 8 11.49 -11.91 1.15
CA LEU A 8 10.13 -12.43 0.99
C LEU A 8 10.07 -13.71 0.13
N ASP A 9 10.82 -13.75 -0.98
CA ASP A 9 10.84 -14.92 -1.87
C ASP A 9 11.52 -16.15 -1.24
N SER A 10 12.41 -15.94 -0.27
CA SER A 10 13.17 -16.99 0.42
C SER A 10 12.57 -17.39 1.77
N GLY A 11 11.46 -16.77 2.18
CA GLY A 11 10.83 -17.00 3.49
C GLY A 11 11.63 -16.46 4.67
N ILE A 12 12.63 -15.63 4.41
CA ILE A 12 13.45 -14.98 5.44
C ILE A 12 12.79 -13.64 5.79
N GLU A 13 12.48 -13.45 7.07
CA GLU A 13 11.93 -12.19 7.54
C GLU A 13 12.97 -11.07 7.33
N PRO A 14 12.63 -9.99 6.60
CA PRO A 14 13.57 -8.90 6.33
C PRO A 14 13.96 -8.18 7.62
N ASP A 15 15.17 -7.60 7.64
CA ASP A 15 15.55 -6.67 8.69
C ASP A 15 14.50 -5.55 8.86
N ARG A 16 14.20 -5.19 10.11
CA ARG A 16 13.13 -4.24 10.45
C ARG A 16 13.36 -2.87 9.83
N GLU A 17 14.61 -2.41 9.81
CA GLU A 17 14.96 -1.09 9.25
C GLU A 17 14.93 -1.11 7.72
N ALA A 18 15.38 -2.22 7.12
CA ALA A 18 15.23 -2.45 5.69
C ALA A 18 13.75 -2.47 5.27
N LEU A 19 12.89 -3.15 6.02
CA LEU A 19 11.46 -3.23 5.77
C LEU A 19 10.78 -1.86 5.94
N ARG A 20 11.10 -1.12 7.00
CA ARG A 20 10.60 0.25 7.23
C ARG A 20 10.95 1.17 6.07
N THR A 21 12.21 1.13 5.62
CA THR A 21 12.70 1.93 4.49
C THR A 21 11.97 1.55 3.21
N ALA A 22 11.79 0.25 2.96
CA ALA A 22 11.10 -0.25 1.79
C ALA A 22 9.63 0.18 1.74
N VAL A 23 8.91 0.06 2.86
CA VAL A 23 7.51 0.49 2.96
C VAL A 23 7.37 1.98 2.64
N ARG A 24 8.22 2.83 3.24
CA ARG A 24 8.18 4.28 3.01
C ARG A 24 8.44 4.63 1.55
N ALA A 25 9.51 4.08 0.98
CA ALA A 25 9.85 4.34 -0.42
C ALA A 25 8.74 3.92 -1.39
N LEU A 26 8.08 2.78 -1.14
CA LEU A 26 6.97 2.31 -1.97
C LEU A 26 5.69 3.14 -1.78
N LEU A 27 5.38 3.59 -0.56
CA LEU A 27 4.24 4.48 -0.32
C LEU A 27 4.47 5.85 -0.99
N ASP A 28 5.68 6.41 -0.86
CA ASP A 28 6.04 7.64 -1.54
C ASP A 28 5.92 7.48 -3.06
N ARG A 29 6.40 6.34 -3.61
CA ARG A 29 6.23 6.00 -5.02
C ARG A 29 4.77 5.91 -5.44
N LEU A 30 3.88 5.33 -4.63
CA LEU A 30 2.44 5.33 -4.91
C LEU A 30 1.89 6.76 -5.01
N ALA A 31 2.27 7.64 -4.08
CA ALA A 31 1.82 9.03 -4.08
C ALA A 31 2.35 9.81 -5.30
N GLU A 32 3.52 9.46 -5.82
CA GLU A 32 4.06 10.03 -7.07
C GLU A 32 3.29 9.57 -8.31
N VAL A 33 2.99 8.27 -8.44
CA VAL A 33 2.30 7.74 -9.64
C VAL A 33 0.81 8.03 -9.64
N ALA A 34 0.22 8.21 -8.46
CA ALA A 34 -1.18 8.52 -8.26
C ALA A 34 -1.30 9.72 -7.30
N PRO A 35 -0.94 10.94 -7.72
CA PRO A 35 -0.99 12.10 -6.86
C PRO A 35 -2.44 12.39 -6.45
N GLY A 36 -2.63 12.84 -5.22
CA GLY A 36 -3.96 13.22 -4.73
C GLY A 36 -4.14 13.03 -3.24
N ARG A 37 -5.39 13.15 -2.81
CA ARG A 37 -5.77 13.09 -1.39
C ARG A 37 -7.12 12.43 -1.14
N SER A 38 -7.58 11.62 -2.10
CA SER A 38 -8.88 10.98 -2.02
C SER A 38 -8.81 9.61 -1.35
N VAL A 39 -7.64 8.98 -1.32
CA VAL A 39 -7.37 7.72 -0.64
C VAL A 39 -6.23 7.92 0.34
N GLU A 40 -6.37 7.39 1.55
CA GLU A 40 -5.30 7.28 2.54
C GLU A 40 -4.84 5.83 2.65
N VAL A 41 -3.56 5.57 2.40
CA VAL A 41 -2.96 4.23 2.52
C VAL A 41 -2.11 4.19 3.77
N ARG A 42 -2.38 3.23 4.65
CA ARG A 42 -1.75 3.05 5.96
C ARG A 42 -1.03 1.72 6.03
N VAL A 43 0.24 1.77 6.45
CA VAL A 43 1.07 0.59 6.67
C VAL A 43 1.71 0.69 8.05
N PRO A 44 0.95 0.42 9.13
CA PRO A 44 1.48 0.48 10.49
C PRO A 44 2.56 -0.60 10.72
N PRO A 45 3.58 -0.30 11.55
CA PRO A 45 3.78 0.95 12.30
C PRO A 45 4.56 2.02 11.51
N TYR A 46 4.82 1.81 10.21
CA TYR A 46 5.90 2.52 9.52
C TYR A 46 5.49 3.86 8.91
N ALA A 47 4.38 3.94 8.19
CA ALA A 47 3.98 5.16 7.49
C ALA A 47 2.53 5.11 6.98
N ALA A 48 2.05 6.27 6.53
CA ALA A 48 0.84 6.43 5.74
C ALA A 48 1.04 7.54 4.70
N VAL A 49 0.37 7.45 3.56
CA VAL A 49 0.36 8.49 2.51
C VAL A 49 -1.06 8.76 2.04
N GLN A 50 -1.27 9.91 1.41
CA GLN A 50 -2.47 10.18 0.65
C GLN A 50 -2.16 10.14 -0.84
N CYS A 51 -3.06 9.55 -1.61
CA CYS A 51 -2.91 9.36 -3.05
C CYS A 51 -4.29 9.39 -3.74
N VAL A 52 -4.26 9.16 -5.06
CA VAL A 52 -5.40 9.12 -5.98
C VAL A 52 -6.13 10.47 -6.08
N GLU A 53 -6.26 10.96 -7.31
CA GLU A 53 -7.01 12.18 -7.59
C GLU A 53 -8.48 12.03 -7.22
N GLY A 54 -9.05 13.12 -6.72
CA GLY A 54 -10.47 13.14 -6.39
C GLY A 54 -10.88 14.36 -5.60
N PRO A 55 -12.20 14.62 -5.53
CA PRO A 55 -12.73 15.65 -4.66
C PRO A 55 -12.29 15.36 -3.24
N ARG A 56 -11.90 16.42 -2.54
CA ARG A 56 -11.63 16.32 -1.11
C ARG A 56 -12.93 15.92 -0.42
N HIS A 57 -12.86 15.02 0.57
CA HIS A 57 -14.02 14.70 1.38
C HIS A 57 -14.65 15.98 1.90
N THR A 58 -15.93 16.15 1.60
CA THR A 58 -16.78 17.14 2.23
C THR A 58 -17.46 16.49 3.43
N ARG A 59 -17.87 17.30 4.40
CA ARG A 59 -18.53 16.84 5.62
C ARG A 59 -19.65 15.84 5.27
N GLY A 60 -19.54 14.60 5.75
CA GLY A 60 -20.52 13.54 5.55
C GLY A 60 -20.11 12.40 4.60
N THR A 61 -19.04 12.54 3.82
CA THR A 61 -18.47 11.42 3.04
C THR A 61 -17.22 10.88 3.73
N PRO A 62 -17.20 9.60 4.16
CA PRO A 62 -16.03 9.01 4.82
C PRO A 62 -14.88 8.89 3.83
N SER A 63 -13.65 9.05 4.34
CA SER A 63 -12.46 8.92 3.50
C SER A 63 -12.26 7.52 2.98
N SER A 64 -11.82 7.38 1.73
CA SER A 64 -11.36 6.08 1.27
C SER A 64 -10.04 5.76 1.98
N VAL A 65 -9.98 4.62 2.65
CA VAL A 65 -8.84 4.18 3.44
C VAL A 65 -8.45 2.77 3.02
N VAL A 66 -7.16 2.54 2.88
CA VAL A 66 -6.56 1.22 2.69
C VAL A 66 -5.57 1.00 3.82
N GLU A 67 -5.69 -0.11 4.54
CA GLU A 67 -4.78 -0.48 5.60
C GLU A 67 -4.29 -1.92 5.41
N THR A 68 -2.99 -2.13 5.59
CA THR A 68 -2.35 -3.46 5.48
C THR A 68 -1.04 -3.51 6.26
N ASP A 69 -0.50 -4.70 6.48
CA ASP A 69 0.79 -4.88 7.14
C ASP A 69 1.98 -4.61 6.18
N PRO A 70 3.19 -4.37 6.73
CA PRO A 70 4.38 -4.08 5.94
C PRO A 70 4.75 -5.10 4.88
N LEU A 71 4.61 -6.40 5.17
CA LEU A 71 5.03 -7.47 4.24
C LEU A 71 4.03 -7.57 3.09
N THR A 72 2.73 -7.51 3.41
CA THR A 72 1.66 -7.48 2.40
C THR A 72 1.81 -6.26 1.49
N TRP A 73 2.10 -5.08 2.04
CA TRP A 73 2.34 -3.88 1.23
C TRP A 73 3.50 -4.05 0.24
N VAL A 74 4.67 -4.54 0.70
CA VAL A 74 5.83 -4.77 -0.18
C VAL A 74 5.50 -5.80 -1.25
N ALA A 75 4.79 -6.87 -0.91
CA ALA A 75 4.39 -7.90 -1.88
C ALA A 75 3.43 -7.35 -2.96
N LEU A 76 2.45 -6.54 -2.58
CA LEU A 76 1.52 -5.88 -3.51
C LEU A 76 2.25 -4.90 -4.43
N ALA A 77 3.03 -4.00 -3.83
CA ALA A 77 3.75 -2.96 -4.54
C ALA A 77 4.80 -3.53 -5.52
N THR A 78 5.34 -4.72 -5.25
CA THR A 78 6.33 -5.39 -6.10
C THR A 78 5.74 -6.49 -6.99
N GLY A 79 4.42 -6.71 -6.95
CA GLY A 79 3.71 -7.65 -7.83
C GLY A 79 3.81 -9.12 -7.44
N ARG A 80 4.26 -9.43 -6.22
CA ARG A 80 4.31 -10.79 -5.65
C ARG A 80 2.96 -11.26 -5.11
N LEU A 81 2.07 -10.33 -4.81
CA LEU A 81 0.71 -10.59 -4.36
C LEU A 81 -0.26 -9.77 -5.21
N GLY A 82 -1.35 -10.39 -5.68
CA GLY A 82 -2.43 -9.69 -6.36
C GLY A 82 -3.28 -8.89 -5.38
N TRP A 83 -3.73 -7.71 -5.79
CA TRP A 83 -4.62 -6.86 -4.98
C TRP A 83 -5.89 -7.59 -4.55
N ARG A 84 -6.57 -8.21 -5.51
CA ARG A 84 -7.82 -8.95 -5.28
C ARG A 84 -7.61 -10.07 -4.26
N ASP A 85 -6.56 -10.87 -4.42
CA ASP A 85 -6.25 -11.98 -3.52
C ASP A 85 -5.97 -11.48 -2.10
N ALA A 86 -5.28 -10.35 -1.96
CA ALA A 86 -4.97 -9.76 -0.66
C ALA A 86 -6.24 -9.26 0.08
N VAL A 87 -7.18 -8.66 -0.65
CA VAL A 87 -8.47 -8.21 -0.09
C VAL A 87 -9.35 -9.41 0.26
N GLU A 88 -9.49 -10.39 -0.64
CA GLU A 88 -10.28 -11.60 -0.39
C GLU A 88 -9.73 -12.42 0.78
N ALA A 89 -8.41 -12.45 0.96
CA ALA A 89 -7.75 -13.09 2.10
C ALA A 89 -7.78 -12.25 3.40
N GLY A 90 -8.37 -11.04 3.38
CA GLY A 90 -8.45 -10.14 4.54
C GLY A 90 -7.12 -9.50 4.97
N ARG A 91 -6.05 -9.64 4.17
CA ARG A 91 -4.73 -9.04 4.41
C ARG A 91 -4.71 -7.54 4.14
N VAL A 92 -5.66 -7.07 3.32
CA VAL A 92 -5.91 -5.65 3.05
C VAL A 92 -7.31 -5.31 3.51
N GLN A 93 -7.41 -4.27 4.34
CA GLN A 93 -8.68 -3.64 4.69
C GLN A 93 -8.87 -2.42 3.79
N ALA A 94 -9.79 -2.52 2.82
CA ALA A 94 -10.11 -1.46 1.87
C ALA A 94 -11.53 -0.96 2.12
N SER A 95 -11.68 0.33 2.43
CA SER A 95 -12.96 0.96 2.74
C SER A 95 -13.15 2.25 1.96
N GLY A 96 -14.36 2.50 1.48
CA GLY A 96 -14.71 3.67 0.68
C GLY A 96 -14.60 3.43 -0.83
N LEU A 97 -15.34 4.24 -1.59
CA LEU A 97 -15.59 4.03 -3.03
C LEU A 97 -14.34 4.09 -3.92
N ARG A 98 -13.23 4.67 -3.43
CA ARG A 98 -11.98 4.82 -4.19
C ARG A 98 -10.84 3.97 -3.62
N SER A 99 -11.14 3.07 -2.69
CA SER A 99 -10.10 2.26 -2.02
C SER A 99 -9.50 1.16 -2.90
N ASP A 100 -10.02 0.93 -4.12
CA ASP A 100 -9.43 -0.01 -5.06
C ASP A 100 -8.14 0.54 -5.66
N LEU A 101 -7.01 -0.04 -5.26
CA LEU A 101 -5.68 0.31 -5.76
C LEU A 101 -5.17 -0.64 -6.86
N SER A 102 -5.99 -1.59 -7.33
CA SER A 102 -5.57 -2.57 -8.35
C SER A 102 -5.01 -1.94 -9.63
N GLY A 103 -5.53 -0.77 -10.03
CA GLY A 103 -5.06 -0.03 -11.21
C GLY A 103 -3.71 0.67 -11.03
N TYR A 104 -3.21 0.79 -9.79
CA TYR A 104 -1.94 1.46 -9.46
C TYR A 104 -0.85 0.50 -9.03
N LEU A 105 -1.16 -0.78 -8.84
CA LEU A 105 -0.25 -1.82 -8.38
C LEU A 105 -0.03 -2.88 -9.48
N PRO A 106 1.19 -3.44 -9.62
CA PRO A 106 2.40 -3.10 -8.87
C PRO A 106 3.02 -1.77 -9.31
N LEU A 107 3.84 -1.19 -8.43
CA LEU A 107 4.57 0.05 -8.66
C LEU A 107 5.81 -0.25 -9.51
N ARG A 108 5.84 0.26 -10.74
CA ARG A 108 7.00 0.16 -11.64
C ARG A 108 8.06 1.21 -11.31
#